data_AF-A0A959ZPI2-F1
#
_entry.id   AF-A0A959ZPI2-F1
#
_cell.length_a   1.000
_cell.length_b   1.000
_cell.length_c   1.000
_cell.angle_alpha   90.00
_cell.angle_beta   90.00
_cell.angle_gamma   90.00
#
_symmetry.space_group_name_H-M   'P 1'
#
loop_
_entity.id
_entity.type
_entity.pdbx_description
1 polymer ?
#
loop_
_entity_poly.entity_id
_entity_poly.type
_entity_poly.pdbx_seq_one_letter_code
_entity_poly.pdbx_strand_id
1 'polypeptide(L)' 'MIDILPEDAYPGEDPGEVVTEMAAGSIVPLVNRVGRKQCRETIELIDSVVESILRELSLAAEIAGRREKGYTV' A
#
# COMPACT_ATOMS: atom_id res chain seq x y z
N MET A 1 -14.36 0.54 0.06
CA MET A 1 -14.72 1.25 -1.19
C MET A 1 -15.57 0.36 -2.10
N ILE A 2 -15.30 -0.95 -2.15
CA ILE A 2 -16.14 -1.93 -2.85
C ILE A 2 -17.49 -2.15 -2.12
N ASP A 3 -17.52 -2.12 -0.79
CA ASP A 3 -18.74 -2.42 0.01
C ASP A 3 -19.88 -1.38 -0.07
N ILE A 4 -19.70 -0.32 -0.88
CA ILE A 4 -20.64 0.82 -0.98
C ILE A 4 -21.36 0.82 -2.34
N LEU A 5 -20.91 0.00 -3.29
CA LEU A 5 -21.53 -0.10 -4.61
C LEU A 5 -22.68 -1.11 -4.57
N PRO A 6 -23.80 -0.84 -5.28
CA PRO A 6 -24.83 -1.84 -5.52
C PRO A 6 -24.23 -3.13 -6.11
N GLU A 7 -24.77 -4.29 -5.75
CA GLU A 7 -24.29 -5.60 -6.24
C GLU A 7 -24.35 -5.73 -7.78
N ASP A 8 -25.15 -4.90 -8.43
CA ASP A 8 -25.39 -4.87 -9.89
C ASP A 8 -24.83 -3.61 -10.58
N ALA A 9 -23.95 -2.85 -9.90
CA ALA A 9 -23.39 -1.61 -10.47
C ALA A 9 -22.69 -1.83 -11.82
N TYR A 10 -22.12 -3.03 -12.02
CA TYR A 10 -21.40 -3.44 -13.22
C TYR A 10 -21.80 -4.87 -13.63
N PRO A 11 -22.92 -5.05 -14.35
CA PRO A 11 -23.45 -6.37 -14.66
C PRO A 11 -22.51 -7.17 -15.57
N GLY A 12 -22.04 -8.33 -15.07
CA GLY A 12 -21.17 -9.23 -15.82
C GLY A 12 -19.68 -8.90 -15.75
N GLU A 13 -19.29 -7.90 -14.96
CA GLU A 13 -17.89 -7.54 -14.69
C GLU A 13 -17.51 -7.89 -13.25
N ASP A 14 -16.22 -8.10 -13.00
CA ASP A 14 -15.71 -8.22 -11.63
C ASP A 14 -15.61 -6.83 -10.98
N PRO A 15 -16.32 -6.55 -9.86
CA PRO A 15 -16.29 -5.22 -9.25
C PRO A 15 -14.90 -4.77 -8.79
N GLY A 16 -14.01 -5.70 -8.43
CA GLY A 16 -12.63 -5.42 -8.04
C GLY A 16 -11.78 -4.95 -9.22
N GLU A 17 -11.92 -5.61 -10.37
CA GLU A 17 -11.29 -5.20 -11.63
C GLU A 17 -11.77 -3.80 -12.04
N VAL A 18 -13.08 -3.55 -12.04
CA VAL A 18 -13.64 -2.24 -12.41
C VAL A 18 -13.08 -1.12 -11.53
N VAL A 19 -13.04 -1.32 -10.20
CA VAL A 19 -12.47 -0.32 -9.28
C VAL A 19 -10.99 -0.08 -9.57
N THR A 20 -10.24 -1.13 -9.88
CA THR A 20 -8.82 -1.04 -10.21
C THR A 20 -8.61 -0.27 -11.51
N GLU A 21 -9.39 -0.54 -12.55
CA GLU A 21 -9.33 0.17 -13.82
C GLU A 21 -9.72 1.64 -13.69
N MET A 22 -10.78 1.94 -12.93
CA MET A 22 -11.20 3.33 -12.66
C MET A 22 -10.11 4.10 -11.90
N ALA A 23 -9.53 3.48 -10.87
CA ALA A 23 -8.44 4.08 -10.11
C ALA A 23 -7.22 4.33 -11.00
N ALA A 24 -6.83 3.35 -11.82
CA ALA A 24 -5.75 3.49 -12.78
C ALA A 24 -6.04 4.63 -13.78
N GLY A 25 -7.23 4.64 -14.38
CA GLY A 25 -7.71 5.67 -15.30
C GLY A 25 -7.63 7.08 -14.71
N SER A 26 -8.02 7.24 -13.44
CA SER A 26 -8.01 8.53 -12.75
C SER A 26 -6.60 9.14 -12.60
N ILE A 27 -5.56 8.30 -12.54
CA ILE A 27 -4.17 8.74 -12.36
C ILE A 27 -3.38 8.78 -13.67
N VAL A 28 -3.89 8.24 -14.78
CA VAL A 28 -3.19 8.25 -16.09
C VAL A 28 -2.72 9.65 -16.50
N PRO A 29 -3.51 10.74 -16.39
CA PRO A 29 -3.04 12.08 -16.78
C PRO A 29 -1.85 12.55 -15.94
N LEU A 30 -1.82 12.21 -14.65
CA LEU A 30 -0.74 12.52 -13.74
C LEU A 30 0.52 11.72 -14.09
N VAL A 31 0.38 10.42 -14.34
CA VAL A 31 1.48 9.54 -14.75
C VAL A 31 2.06 9.99 -16.08
N ASN A 32 1.23 10.42 -17.04
CA ASN A 32 1.71 10.94 -18.32
C ASN A 32 2.45 12.28 -18.17
N ARG A 33 2.01 13.14 -17.25
CA ARG A 33 2.66 14.42 -16.95
C ARG A 33 4.04 14.25 -16.29
N VAL A 34 4.17 13.30 -15.36
CA VAL A 34 5.41 13.05 -14.60
C VAL A 34 6.36 12.12 -15.38
N GLY A 35 5.80 11.11 -16.05
CA GLY A 35 6.53 10.11 -16.79
C GLY A 35 6.66 8.78 -16.04
N ARG A 36 6.40 7.68 -16.75
CA ARG A 36 6.37 6.31 -16.20
C ARG A 36 7.65 5.91 -15.46
N LYS A 37 8.82 6.31 -15.96
CA LYS A 37 10.12 5.98 -15.33
C LYS A 37 10.21 6.61 -13.94
N GLN A 38 9.93 7.90 -13.82
CA GLN A 38 10.01 8.61 -12.55
C GLN A 38 8.96 8.11 -11.56
N CYS A 39 7.74 7.80 -12.03
CA CYS A 39 6.73 7.16 -11.18
C CYS A 39 7.22 5.82 -10.61
N ARG A 40 7.84 4.96 -11.45
CA ARG A 40 8.38 3.68 -10.99
C ARG A 40 9.51 3.85 -9.97
N GLU A 41 10.47 4.71 -10.25
CA GLU A 41 11.59 4.99 -9.32
C GLU A 41 11.07 5.53 -7.98
N THR A 42 10.02 6.35 -8.00
CA THR A 42 9.37 6.85 -6.78
C THR A 42 8.68 5.73 -6.00
N ILE A 43 7.96 4.83 -6.69
CA ILE A 43 7.31 3.67 -6.07
C ILE A 43 8.36 2.78 -5.39
N GLU A 44 9.46 2.45 -6.09
CA GLU A 44 10.56 1.64 -5.54
C GLU A 44 11.19 2.28 -4.29
N LEU A 45 11.35 3.61 -4.30
CA LEU A 45 11.85 4.34 -3.15
C LEU A 45 10.88 4.28 -1.96
N ILE A 46 9.58 4.50 -2.20
CA ILE A 46 8.55 4.42 -1.15
C ILE A 46 8.53 3.02 -0.54
N ASP A 47 8.55 1.97 -1.36
CA ASP A 47 8.55 0.58 -0.92
C ASP A 47 9.76 0.30 -0.01
N SER A 48 10.96 0.70 -0.46
CA SER A 48 12.20 0.55 0.32
C SER A 48 12.14 1.25 1.69
N VAL A 49 11.54 2.44 1.75
CA VAL A 49 11.35 3.20 3.00
C VAL A 49 10.35 2.49 3.92
N VAL A 50 9.21 2.04 3.38
CA VAL A 50 8.18 1.32 4.15
C VAL A 50 8.76 0.03 4.73
N GLU A 51 9.46 -0.77 3.94
CA GLU A 51 10.11 -1.98 4.43
C GLU A 51 11.10 -1.68 5.56
N SER A 52 11.88 -0.60 5.42
CA SER A 52 12.88 -0.23 6.42
C SER A 52 12.22 0.20 7.73
N ILE A 53 11.15 1.00 7.67
CA ILE A 53 10.35 1.38 8.84
C ILE A 53 9.78 0.15 9.52
N LEU A 54 9.18 -0.78 8.76
CA LEU A 54 8.61 -2.01 9.32
C LEU A 54 9.68 -2.86 10.01
N ARG A 55 10.85 -3.01 9.39
CA ARG A 55 12.00 -3.71 9.99
C ARG A 55 12.43 -3.06 11.31
N GLU A 56 12.57 -1.74 11.34
CA GLU A 56 12.96 -1.00 12.55
C GLU A 56 11.93 -1.13 13.67
N LEU A 57 10.64 -1.03 13.35
CA LEU A 57 9.56 -1.20 14.32
C LEU A 57 9.53 -2.62 14.89
N SER A 58 9.71 -3.64 14.05
CA SER A 58 9.81 -5.04 14.52
C SER A 58 11.00 -5.24 15.47
N LEU A 59 12.16 -4.67 15.14
CA LEU A 59 13.35 -4.73 16.01
C LEU A 59 13.11 -3.99 17.34
N ALA A 60 12.48 -2.82 17.30
CA ALA A 60 12.15 -2.06 18.51
C ALA A 60 11.20 -2.85 19.42
N ALA A 61 10.17 -3.48 18.85
CA ALA A 61 9.25 -4.34 19.59
C ALA A 61 9.96 -5.55 20.22
N GLU A 62 10.88 -6.18 19.49
CA GLU A 62 11.67 -7.30 20.03
C GLU A 62 12.54 -6.87 21.22
N ILE A 63 13.22 -5.72 21.11
CA ILE A 63 14.04 -5.17 22.19
C ILE A 63 13.18 -4.85 23.42
N ALA A 64 12.01 -4.23 23.22
CA ALA A 64 11.06 -3.94 24.30
C ALA A 64 10.61 -5.23 25.00
N GLY A 65 10.19 -6.25 24.25
CA GLY A 65 9.76 -7.54 24.81
C GLY A 65 10.87 -8.29 25.56
N ARG A 66 12.13 -8.15 25.15
CA ARG A 66 13.29 -8.70 25.90
C ARG A 66 13.53 -7.96 27.21
N ARG A 67 13.36 -6.63 27.24
CA ARG A 67 13.49 -5.82 28.46
C ARG A 67 12.41 -6.17 29.49
N GLU A 68 11.18 -6.35 29.05
CA GLU A 68 10.06 -6.76 29.92
C GLU A 68 10.33 -8.14 30.55
N LYS A 69 10.80 -9.11 29.76
CA LYS A 69 11.17 -10.45 30.25
C LYS A 69 12.38 -10.44 31.18
N GLY A 70 13.35 -9.56 30.92
CA GLY A 70 14.54 -9.37 31.76
C GLY A 70 14.31 -8.60 33.06
N TYR A 71 13.14 -7.95 33.22
CA TYR A 71 12.74 -7.23 34.43
C TYR A 71 11.82 -8.06 35.35
N THR A 72 11.78 -9.38 35.14
CA THR A 72 11.19 -10.32 36.09
C THR A 72 12.25 -10.68 37.14
N VAL A 73 12.37 -9.85 38.18
CA VAL A 73 13.06 -10.18 39.45
C VAL A 73 12.02 -10.25 40.54
#